data_AF-A0A0Q7YY89-F1
#
_entry.id   AF-A0A0Q7YY89-F1
#
_cell.length_a   1.000
_cell.length_b   1.000
_cell.length_c   1.000
_cell.angle_alpha   90.00
_cell.angle_beta   90.00
_cell.angle_gamma   90.00
#
_symmetry.space_group_name_H-M   'P 1'
#
loop_
_entity.id
_entity.type
_entity.pdbx_description
1 polymer ?
#
loop_
_entity_poly.entity_id
_entity_poly.type
_entity_poly.pdbx_seq_one_letter_code
_entity_poly.pdbx_strand_id
1 'polypeptide(L)'
;MKYNVALVFAAALLPFTPAAAQQAPAPAPAAEKAAWPEAWFEIFKLAPGKQEEFIRRIAQADEVAAAGGFPPTQLFFHENGADFDVILFKPVTGIEPTPAQEAAMDKKRKELGLPSGPAYFVNIRELVAEHTDSKTYGPLSAATWLGRLDTWRAENPPRKSAATK
;
A
#
# COMPACT_ATOMS: atom_id res chain seq x y z
N MET A 1 69.75 45.44 -19.22
CA MET A 1 70.51 44.74 -18.17
C MET A 1 69.73 44.80 -16.87
N LYS A 2 69.57 43.63 -16.22
CA LYS A 2 69.23 43.42 -14.80
C LYS A 2 67.74 43.45 -14.42
N TYR A 3 67.23 42.24 -14.21
CA TYR A 3 66.00 41.85 -13.51
C TYR A 3 66.00 42.35 -12.06
N ASN A 4 64.80 42.52 -11.48
CA ASN A 4 64.47 42.09 -10.11
C ASN A 4 62.95 41.98 -9.98
N VAL A 5 62.43 40.75 -10.08
CA VAL A 5 61.04 40.39 -9.75
C VAL A 5 60.97 40.21 -8.24
N ALA A 6 60.25 41.09 -7.55
CA ALA A 6 59.91 40.92 -6.14
C ALA A 6 58.60 40.12 -6.03
N LEU A 7 58.71 38.87 -5.59
CA LEU A 7 57.60 37.98 -5.24
C LEU A 7 57.11 38.35 -3.83
N VAL A 8 55.92 38.93 -3.72
CA VAL A 8 55.22 39.09 -2.43
C VAL A 8 54.29 37.90 -2.25
N PHE A 9 54.64 37.00 -1.32
CA PHE A 9 53.77 35.94 -0.83
C PHE A 9 52.72 36.54 0.11
N ALA A 10 51.47 36.62 -0.34
CA ALA A 10 50.34 36.82 0.55
C ALA A 10 49.90 35.47 1.11
N ALA A 11 50.25 35.18 2.36
CA ALA A 11 49.77 34.02 3.09
C ALA A 11 48.28 34.19 3.42
N ALA A 12 47.42 33.45 2.74
CA ALA A 12 46.01 33.35 3.09
C ALA A 12 45.87 32.48 4.36
N LEU A 13 45.48 33.11 5.46
CA LEU A 13 44.99 32.43 6.66
C LEU A 13 43.66 31.75 6.34
N LEU A 14 43.68 30.42 6.20
CA LEU A 14 42.46 29.61 6.15
C LEU A 14 41.90 29.49 7.59
N PRO A 15 40.64 29.86 7.86
CA PRO A 15 40.02 29.55 9.14
C PRO A 15 39.78 28.04 9.22
N PHE A 16 40.32 27.41 10.27
CA PHE A 16 39.94 26.06 10.68
C PHE A 16 38.48 26.08 11.12
N THR A 17 37.56 25.64 10.25
CA THR A 17 36.20 25.30 10.65
C THR A 17 36.25 23.97 11.42
N PRO A 18 35.81 23.90 12.69
CA PRO A 18 35.72 22.63 13.38
C PRO A 18 34.74 21.73 12.64
N ALA A 19 35.17 20.51 12.33
CA ALA A 19 34.32 19.49 11.75
C ALA A 19 33.11 19.28 12.67
N ALA A 20 31.91 19.61 12.18
CA ALA A 20 30.69 19.27 12.87
C ALA A 20 30.68 17.75 13.06
N ALA A 21 30.72 17.30 14.32
CA ALA A 21 30.52 15.90 14.63
C ALA A 21 29.14 15.51 14.09
N GLN A 22 29.14 14.72 13.02
CA GLN A 22 27.93 14.15 12.45
C GLN A 22 27.32 13.26 13.53
N GLN A 23 26.32 13.79 14.24
CA GLN A 23 25.54 13.01 15.18
C GLN A 23 24.99 11.81 14.40
N ALA A 24 25.41 10.61 14.79
CA ALA A 24 24.80 9.40 14.29
C ALA A 24 23.28 9.51 14.53
N PRO A 25 22.43 9.18 13.54
CA PRO A 25 21.00 9.25 13.73
C PRO A 25 20.63 8.44 14.96
N ALA A 26 19.89 9.07 15.89
CA ALA A 26 19.41 8.40 17.09
C ALA A 26 18.63 7.15 16.68
N PRO A 27 18.80 6.01 17.38
CA PRO A 27 18.03 4.82 17.09
C PRO A 27 16.55 5.17 17.19
N ALA A 28 15.81 4.90 16.12
CA ALA A 28 14.37 5.06 16.10
C ALA A 28 13.78 4.29 17.30
N PRO A 29 12.74 4.81 17.97
CA PRO A 29 12.08 4.10 19.05
C PRO A 29 11.76 2.68 18.58
N ALA A 30 12.08 1.67 19.39
CA ALA A 30 11.71 0.30 19.12
C ALA A 30 10.19 0.29 18.90
N ALA A 31 9.78 0.12 17.64
CA ALA A 31 8.38 0.02 17.30
C ALA A 31 7.79 -1.12 18.15
N GLU A 32 6.89 -0.78 19.07
CA GLU A 32 5.87 -1.74 19.51
C GLU A 32 5.41 -2.48 18.26
N LYS A 33 5.38 -3.82 18.29
CA LYS A 33 5.18 -4.71 17.14
C LYS A 33 3.98 -4.29 16.29
N ALA A 34 4.16 -3.30 15.42
CA ALA A 34 3.07 -2.73 14.66
C ALA A 34 2.53 -3.82 13.75
N ALA A 35 1.20 -3.87 13.64
CA ALA A 35 0.57 -4.72 12.65
C ALA A 35 1.18 -4.40 11.28
N TRP A 36 1.36 -5.43 10.46
CA TRP A 36 1.72 -5.18 9.07
C TRP A 36 0.60 -4.34 8.42
N PRO A 37 0.94 -3.39 7.54
CA PRO A 37 -0.07 -2.78 6.70
C PRO A 37 -0.73 -3.90 5.88
N GLU A 38 -2.04 -3.81 5.71
CA GLU A 38 -2.82 -4.79 4.97
C GLU A 38 -3.43 -4.15 3.74
N ALA A 39 -3.52 -4.92 2.66
CA ALA A 39 -4.17 -4.53 1.42
C ALA A 39 -5.11 -5.65 0.96
N TRP A 40 -6.26 -5.26 0.43
CA TRP A 40 -7.24 -6.17 -0.12
C TRP A 40 -7.40 -5.94 -1.62
N PHE A 41 -7.16 -7.00 -2.38
CA PHE A 41 -7.34 -7.03 -3.82
C PHE A 41 -8.44 -8.02 -4.19
N GLU A 42 -9.34 -7.58 -5.06
CA GLU A 42 -10.30 -8.46 -5.74
C GLU A 42 -9.87 -8.54 -7.20
N ILE A 43 -9.60 -9.74 -7.68
CA ILE A 43 -9.11 -9.98 -9.05
C ILE A 43 -10.24 -10.65 -9.83
N PHE A 44 -10.61 -10.05 -10.95
CA PHE A 44 -11.71 -10.52 -11.78
C PHE A 44 -11.26 -10.86 -13.19
N LYS A 45 -11.77 -11.99 -13.67
CA LYS A 45 -12.00 -12.23 -15.09
C LYS A 45 -13.48 -12.02 -15.36
N LEU A 46 -13.80 -11.10 -16.25
CA LEU A 46 -15.16 -10.68 -16.54
C LEU A 46 -15.81 -11.63 -17.54
N ALA A 47 -17.14 -11.73 -17.48
CA ALA A 47 -17.88 -12.44 -18.50
C ALA A 47 -17.74 -11.73 -19.86
N PRO A 48 -17.74 -12.45 -21.01
CA PRO A 48 -17.56 -11.83 -22.32
C PRO A 48 -18.55 -10.69 -22.58
N GLY A 49 -18.04 -9.53 -22.98
CA GLY A 49 -18.83 -8.33 -23.29
C GLY A 49 -19.35 -7.55 -22.07
N LYS A 50 -18.99 -7.95 -20.84
CA LYS A 50 -19.49 -7.32 -19.60
C LYS A 50 -18.59 -6.25 -18.99
N GLN A 51 -17.48 -5.91 -19.63
CA GLN A 51 -16.50 -4.95 -19.09
C GLN A 51 -17.11 -3.58 -18.78
N GLU A 52 -17.83 -2.97 -19.72
CA GLU A 52 -18.45 -1.66 -19.49
C GLU A 52 -19.49 -1.72 -18.38
N GLU A 53 -20.35 -2.74 -18.39
CA GLU A 53 -21.40 -2.93 -17.38
C GLU A 53 -20.80 -3.11 -15.98
N PHE A 54 -19.72 -3.87 -15.86
CA PHE A 54 -18.97 -4.03 -14.62
C PHE A 54 -18.38 -2.70 -14.14
N ILE A 55 -17.73 -1.92 -15.01
CA ILE A 55 -17.15 -0.62 -14.63
C ILE A 55 -18.23 0.35 -14.15
N ARG A 56 -19.37 0.42 -14.86
CA ARG A 56 -20.52 1.24 -14.44
C ARG A 56 -21.05 0.78 -13.08
N ARG A 57 -21.06 -0.53 -12.83
CA ARG A 57 -21.46 -1.09 -11.54
C ARG A 57 -20.52 -0.71 -10.41
N ILE A 58 -19.20 -0.68 -10.64
CA ILE A 58 -18.24 -0.19 -9.64
C ILE A 58 -18.43 1.30 -9.39
N ALA A 59 -18.66 2.12 -10.42
CA ALA A 59 -18.96 3.53 -10.24
C ALA A 59 -20.20 3.77 -9.35
N GLN A 60 -21.25 2.96 -9.51
CA GLN A 60 -22.42 3.00 -8.61
C GLN A 60 -22.09 2.57 -7.18
N ALA A 61 -21.20 1.60 -7.00
CA ALA A 61 -20.73 1.22 -5.67
C ALA A 61 -19.88 2.34 -5.03
N ASP A 62 -19.09 3.06 -5.81
CA ASP A 62 -18.31 4.21 -5.33
C ASP A 62 -19.22 5.39 -4.94
N GLU A 63 -20.35 5.61 -5.62
CA GLU A 63 -21.37 6.57 -5.17
C GLU A 63 -21.96 6.21 -3.81
N VAL A 64 -22.18 4.91 -3.56
CA VAL A 64 -22.61 4.41 -2.25
C VAL A 64 -21.51 4.64 -1.21
N ALA A 65 -20.25 4.28 -1.51
CA ALA A 65 -19.11 4.49 -0.61
C ALA A 65 -18.94 5.97 -0.24
N ALA A 66 -19.07 6.88 -1.21
CA ALA A 66 -18.99 8.32 -1.02
C ALA A 66 -20.07 8.84 -0.05
N ALA A 67 -21.28 8.29 -0.08
CA ALA A 67 -22.33 8.64 0.87
C ALA A 67 -21.96 8.28 2.33
N GLY A 68 -21.12 7.27 2.53
CA GLY A 68 -20.53 6.91 3.83
C GLY A 68 -19.22 7.65 4.15
N GLY A 69 -18.72 8.49 3.25
CA GLY A 69 -17.42 9.18 3.41
C GLY A 69 -16.21 8.29 3.16
N PHE A 70 -16.37 7.18 2.42
CA PHE A 70 -15.27 6.28 2.06
C PHE A 70 -14.66 6.64 0.70
N PRO A 71 -13.36 6.37 0.49
CA PRO A 71 -12.72 6.62 -0.80
C PRO A 71 -13.26 5.66 -1.88
N PRO A 72 -13.20 6.05 -3.16
CA PRO A 72 -13.57 5.17 -4.26
C PRO A 72 -12.60 4.00 -4.39
N THR A 73 -13.09 2.93 -5.02
CA THR A 73 -12.29 1.76 -5.39
C THR A 73 -11.27 2.15 -6.45
N GLN A 74 -10.02 1.68 -6.32
CA GLN A 74 -9.02 1.88 -7.36
C GLN A 74 -9.05 0.70 -8.34
N LEU A 75 -9.14 0.99 -9.64
CA LEU A 75 -9.22 0.00 -10.71
C LEU A 75 -7.90 -0.09 -11.47
N PHE A 76 -7.40 -1.31 -11.65
CA PHE A 76 -6.24 -1.62 -12.47
C PHE A 76 -6.68 -2.57 -13.59
N PHE A 77 -6.66 -2.09 -14.83
CA PHE A 77 -7.03 -2.90 -15.99
C PHE A 77 -5.82 -3.69 -16.48
N HIS A 78 -6.07 -4.91 -16.93
CA HIS A 78 -5.04 -5.74 -17.54
C HIS A 78 -4.54 -5.10 -18.85
N GLU A 79 -3.22 -4.93 -18.94
CA GLU A 79 -2.52 -4.54 -20.17
C GLU A 79 -1.66 -5.70 -20.69
N ASN A 80 -0.94 -6.38 -19.80
CA ASN A 80 -0.06 -7.52 -20.10
C ASN A 80 0.16 -8.37 -18.84
N GLY A 81 0.40 -9.68 -19.00
CA GLY A 81 0.78 -10.60 -17.94
C GLY A 81 -0.23 -11.71 -17.68
N ALA A 82 -0.70 -11.79 -16.44
CA ALA A 82 -1.57 -12.87 -15.95
C ALA A 82 -2.99 -12.78 -16.53
N ASP A 83 -3.71 -13.90 -16.49
CA ASP A 83 -5.05 -14.01 -17.07
C ASP A 83 -6.15 -13.41 -16.15
N PHE A 84 -6.26 -12.08 -16.14
CA PHE A 84 -7.33 -11.31 -15.50
C PHE A 84 -7.73 -10.12 -16.38
N ASP A 85 -8.88 -9.51 -16.11
CA ASP A 85 -9.31 -8.30 -16.83
C ASP A 85 -9.17 -7.04 -15.96
N VAL A 86 -9.51 -7.14 -14.67
CA VAL A 86 -9.48 -6.00 -13.75
C VAL A 86 -9.15 -6.44 -12.32
N ILE A 87 -8.33 -5.63 -11.65
CA ILE A 87 -8.06 -5.73 -10.21
C ILE A 87 -8.69 -4.52 -9.53
N LEU A 88 -9.44 -4.77 -8.46
CA LEU A 88 -9.96 -3.76 -7.56
C LEU A 88 -9.06 -3.73 -6.33
N PHE A 89 -8.50 -2.55 -6.03
CA PHE A 89 -7.86 -2.29 -4.76
C PHE A 89 -8.81 -1.50 -3.87
N LYS A 90 -9.16 -2.11 -2.72
CA LYS A 90 -9.95 -1.48 -1.67
C LYS A 90 -9.01 -1.10 -0.54
N PRO A 91 -8.71 0.20 -0.33
CA PRO A 91 -7.85 0.63 0.76
C PRO A 91 -8.43 0.14 2.09
N VAL A 92 -7.67 -0.68 2.82
CA VAL A 92 -8.07 -1.10 4.16
C VAL A 92 -7.81 0.08 5.09
N THR A 93 -8.88 0.80 5.45
CA THR A 93 -8.78 1.95 6.36
C THR A 93 -8.62 1.51 7.82
N GLY A 94 -8.95 0.25 8.14
CA GLY A 94 -9.04 -0.23 9.52
C GLY A 94 -10.18 0.43 10.32
N ILE A 95 -11.07 1.16 9.65
CA ILE A 95 -12.15 1.93 10.25
C ILE A 95 -13.48 1.30 9.81
N GLU A 96 -14.22 0.75 10.76
CA GLU A 96 -15.59 0.34 10.52
C GLU A 96 -16.50 1.57 10.36
N PRO A 97 -17.49 1.52 9.46
CA PRO A 97 -18.47 2.59 9.34
C PRO A 97 -19.24 2.80 10.66
N THR A 98 -19.48 4.06 11.01
CA THR A 98 -20.44 4.39 12.07
C THR A 98 -21.87 4.06 11.62
N PRO A 99 -22.83 3.87 12.54
CA PRO A 99 -24.23 3.62 12.16
C PRO A 99 -24.83 4.70 11.25
N ALA A 100 -24.40 5.96 11.39
CA ALA A 100 -24.84 7.06 10.53
C ALA A 100 -24.30 6.93 9.10
N GLN A 101 -23.03 6.51 8.94
CA GLN A 101 -22.42 6.25 7.64
C GLN A 101 -23.08 5.03 6.98
N GLU A 102 -23.33 3.95 7.72
CA GLU A 102 -24.08 2.80 7.23
C GLU A 102 -25.46 3.19 6.73
N ALA A 103 -26.22 3.95 7.53
CA ALA A 103 -27.54 4.43 7.14
C ALA A 103 -27.51 5.31 5.87
N ALA A 104 -26.47 6.13 5.70
CA ALA A 104 -26.29 6.94 4.50
C ALA A 104 -25.99 6.09 3.26
N MET A 105 -25.08 5.10 3.38
CA MET A 105 -24.80 4.13 2.31
C MET A 105 -26.04 3.31 1.96
N ASP A 106 -26.81 2.87 2.95
CA ASP A 106 -28.04 2.11 2.77
C ASP A 106 -29.12 2.91 2.05
N LYS A 107 -29.29 4.18 2.43
CA LYS A 107 -30.20 5.10 1.73
C LYS A 107 -29.78 5.27 0.28
N LYS A 108 -28.49 5.52 0.03
CA LYS A 108 -27.98 5.74 -1.33
C LYS A 108 -28.09 4.49 -2.21
N ARG A 109 -27.83 3.31 -1.64
CA ARG A 109 -28.00 2.03 -2.34
C ARG A 109 -29.45 1.82 -2.80
N LYS A 110 -30.42 2.15 -1.95
CA LYS A 110 -31.86 2.09 -2.28
C LYS A 110 -32.25 3.12 -3.35
N GLU A 111 -31.73 4.35 -3.25
CA GLU A 111 -31.93 5.41 -4.24
C GLU A 111 -31.47 4.99 -5.64
N LEU A 112 -30.33 4.30 -5.73
CA LEU A 112 -29.77 3.78 -6.98
C LEU A 112 -30.40 2.46 -7.45
N GLY A 113 -31.32 1.87 -6.69
CA GLY A 113 -31.95 0.60 -7.03
C GLY A 113 -30.99 -0.58 -7.08
N LEU A 114 -29.87 -0.53 -6.34
CA LEU A 114 -28.85 -1.59 -6.41
C LEU A 114 -29.30 -2.82 -5.60
N PRO A 115 -29.12 -4.05 -6.14
CA PRO A 115 -29.38 -5.26 -5.39
C PRO A 115 -28.48 -5.36 -4.16
N SER A 116 -29.02 -5.96 -3.11
CA SER A 116 -28.34 -6.21 -1.84
C SER A 116 -28.69 -7.59 -1.29
N GLY A 117 -27.97 -8.04 -0.26
CA GLY A 117 -28.19 -9.35 0.34
C GLY A 117 -28.00 -10.49 -0.68
N PRO A 118 -28.84 -11.53 -0.69
CA PRO A 118 -28.72 -12.64 -1.63
C PRO A 118 -28.74 -12.23 -3.11
N ALA A 119 -29.54 -11.21 -3.47
CA ALA A 119 -29.66 -10.75 -4.85
C ALA A 119 -28.37 -10.14 -5.40
N TYR A 120 -27.54 -9.55 -4.54
CA TYR A 120 -26.21 -9.05 -4.92
C TYR A 120 -25.35 -10.18 -5.50
N PHE A 121 -25.33 -11.33 -4.83
CA PHE A 121 -24.51 -12.47 -5.22
C PHE A 121 -24.95 -13.10 -6.54
N VAL A 122 -26.25 -13.11 -6.83
CA VAL A 122 -26.76 -13.59 -8.11
C VAL A 122 -26.36 -12.62 -9.22
N ASN A 123 -26.59 -11.33 -9.03
CA ASN A 123 -26.34 -10.35 -10.10
C ASN A 123 -24.85 -10.17 -10.42
N ILE A 124 -23.95 -10.15 -9.43
CA ILE A 124 -22.52 -9.98 -9.72
C ILE A 124 -21.94 -11.15 -10.56
N ARG A 125 -22.51 -12.35 -10.43
CA ARG A 125 -22.12 -13.54 -11.21
C ARG A 125 -22.54 -13.47 -12.68
N GLU A 126 -23.44 -12.58 -13.04
CA GLU A 126 -23.78 -12.31 -14.45
C GLU A 126 -22.67 -11.51 -15.16
N LEU A 127 -21.82 -10.82 -14.39
CA LEU A 127 -20.76 -9.95 -14.90
C LEU A 127 -19.38 -10.59 -14.86
N VAL A 128 -19.22 -11.69 -14.14
CA VAL A 128 -17.92 -12.26 -13.74
C VAL A 128 -17.83 -13.73 -14.14
N ALA A 129 -16.75 -14.09 -14.83
CA ALA A 129 -16.41 -15.48 -15.16
C ALA A 129 -15.58 -16.14 -14.05
N GLU A 130 -14.63 -15.40 -13.46
CA GLU A 130 -13.78 -15.85 -12.36
C GLU A 130 -13.52 -14.70 -11.39
N HIS A 131 -13.46 -15.02 -10.09
CA HIS A 131 -13.20 -14.07 -9.02
C HIS A 131 -12.33 -14.69 -7.93
N THR A 132 -11.29 -13.96 -7.52
CA THR A 132 -10.50 -14.30 -6.34
C THR A 132 -10.31 -13.09 -5.43
N ASP A 133 -10.46 -13.32 -4.13
CA ASP A 133 -10.13 -12.36 -3.09
C ASP A 133 -8.73 -12.64 -2.55
N SER A 134 -7.92 -11.59 -2.42
CA SER A 134 -6.57 -11.67 -1.85
C SER A 134 -6.36 -10.62 -0.78
N LYS A 135 -6.19 -11.08 0.47
CA LYS A 135 -5.70 -10.27 1.58
C LYS A 135 -4.20 -10.43 1.70
N THR A 136 -3.47 -9.32 1.68
CA THR A 136 -2.00 -9.30 1.62
C THR A 136 -1.41 -8.36 2.66
N TYR A 137 -0.13 -8.55 3.00
CA TYR A 137 0.65 -7.57 3.72
C TYR A 137 1.30 -6.61 2.74
N GLY A 138 1.08 -5.31 2.92
CA GLY A 138 1.55 -4.29 1.99
C GLY A 138 0.79 -2.97 2.13
N PRO A 139 1.33 -1.87 1.54
CA PRO A 139 2.61 -1.82 0.83
C PRO A 139 3.80 -1.88 1.79
N LEU A 140 4.85 -2.61 1.40
CA LEU A 140 6.07 -2.77 2.19
C LEU A 140 7.31 -2.60 1.33
N SER A 141 8.34 -1.96 1.89
CA SER A 141 9.68 -2.00 1.30
C SER A 141 10.42 -3.27 1.73
N ALA A 142 11.39 -3.70 0.91
CA ALA A 142 12.27 -4.81 1.29
C ALA A 142 13.03 -4.52 2.59
N ALA A 143 13.44 -3.27 2.83
CA ALA A 143 14.11 -2.87 4.07
C ALA A 143 13.22 -3.05 5.30
N THR A 144 11.93 -2.69 5.19
CA THR A 144 10.94 -2.88 6.26
C THR A 144 10.74 -4.38 6.54
N TRP A 145 10.63 -5.19 5.49
CA TRP A 145 10.50 -6.64 5.61
C TRP A 145 11.71 -7.27 6.31
N LEU A 146 12.91 -6.98 5.82
CA LEU A 146 14.17 -7.51 6.34
C LEU A 146 14.41 -7.07 7.79
N GLY A 147 14.12 -5.81 8.13
CA GLY A 147 14.24 -5.31 9.50
C GLY A 147 13.45 -6.16 10.49
N ARG A 148 12.18 -6.50 10.19
CA ARG A 148 11.37 -7.34 11.06
C ARG A 148 11.87 -8.80 11.10
N LEU A 149 12.31 -9.33 9.96
CA LEU A 149 12.86 -10.69 9.89
C LEU A 149 14.12 -10.83 10.75
N ASP A 150 15.02 -9.86 10.69
CA ASP A 150 16.28 -9.90 11.43
C ASP A 150 16.05 -9.71 12.94
N THR A 151 15.13 -8.84 13.33
CA THR A 151 14.65 -8.77 14.73
C THR A 151 14.11 -10.12 15.19
N TRP A 152 13.23 -10.75 14.41
CA TRP A 152 12.67 -12.05 14.76
C TRP A 152 13.75 -13.13 14.90
N ARG A 153 14.75 -13.16 14.01
CA ARG A 153 15.87 -14.12 14.09
C ARG A 153 16.76 -13.89 15.30
N ALA A 154 17.00 -12.63 15.69
CA ALA A 154 17.74 -12.31 16.90
C ALA A 154 17.00 -12.79 18.17
N GLU A 155 15.67 -12.68 18.18
CA GLU A 155 14.81 -13.20 19.26
C GLU A 155 14.65 -14.73 19.21
N ASN A 156 14.79 -15.35 18.04
CA ASN A 156 14.56 -16.76 17.78
C ASN A 156 15.78 -17.41 17.10
N PRO A 157 16.93 -17.50 17.78
CA PRO A 157 18.14 -18.06 17.18
C PRO A 157 17.90 -19.53 16.78
N PRO A 158 18.43 -19.98 15.63
CA PRO A 158 18.27 -21.36 15.20
C PRO A 158 18.83 -22.30 16.26
N ARG A 159 18.08 -23.37 16.57
CA ARG A 159 18.58 -24.41 17.49
C ARG A 159 19.86 -24.99 16.90
N LYS A 160 20.93 -25.02 17.69
CA LYS A 160 22.15 -25.75 17.33
C LYS A 160 21.74 -27.19 17.03
N SER A 161 21.99 -27.65 15.81
CA SER A 161 21.83 -29.06 15.46
C SER A 161 22.63 -29.87 16.47
N ALA A 162 21.97 -30.83 17.14
CA ALA A 162 22.67 -31.82 17.93
C ALA A 162 23.42 -32.70 16.93
N ALA A 163 24.67 -32.36 16.63
CA ALA A 163 25.57 -33.22 15.91
C ALA A 163 25.63 -34.55 16.67
N THR A 164 25.08 -35.59 16.06
CA THR A 164 25.13 -36.97 16.54
C THR A 164 26.60 -37.35 16.66
N LYS A 165 27.02 -37.66 17.90
CA LYS A 165 28.34 -38.23 18.18
C LYS A 165 28.41 -39.66 17.65
#